data_AF-A0A9P0K7F4-F1
#
_entry.id   AF-A0A9P0K7F4-F1
#
_cell.length_a   1.000
_cell.length_b   1.000
_cell.length_c   1.000
_cell.angle_alpha   90.00
_cell.angle_beta   90.00
_cell.angle_gamma   90.00
#
_symmetry.space_group_name_H-M   'P 1'
#
loop_
_entity.id
_entity.type
_entity.pdbx_description
1 polymer ?
#
loop_
_entity_poly.entity_id
_entity_poly.type
_entity_poly.pdbx_seq_one_letter_code
_entity_poly.pdbx_strand_id
1 'polypeptide(L)'
;MRNYKFYGNLKRKIGLITFGILTFAAVEHFLINLNSLSKSLKSAESVEKGFEFYFTSSNFARIFTFVPYSLWKGFLLEFVSLQKAFLWTYSDIFIMIIGVSLQYKLHQIREQIHIMIESKIKNENIWLSIRKDYLLLIRLCKKTNDTVSTLIVGSFMINMYFVLKQMFKSLMRIENTVDRVYFYMSFALLIIRLGFVIIFGSAVNEEWKDIGFLLHSVPTELHNPEVLNYSRL
;
A
#
# COMPACT_ATOMS: atom_id res chain seq x y z
N MET A 1 -5.59 25.47 3.41
CA MET A 1 -4.20 25.09 3.09
C MET A 1 -3.80 25.74 1.77
N ARG A 2 -2.77 26.58 1.77
CA ARG A 2 -2.26 27.19 0.52
C ARG A 2 -1.63 26.14 -0.38
N ASN A 3 -1.69 26.36 -1.70
CA ASN A 3 -0.98 25.53 -2.68
C ASN A 3 0.43 26.09 -2.88
N TYR A 4 1.40 25.49 -2.19
CA TYR A 4 2.81 25.79 -2.40
C TYR A 4 3.28 25.18 -3.72
N LYS A 5 4.04 25.93 -4.52
CA LYS A 5 4.59 25.45 -5.78
C LYS A 5 5.67 24.40 -5.49
N PHE A 6 5.53 23.21 -6.07
CA PHE A 6 6.53 22.14 -6.00
C PHE A 6 6.59 21.40 -7.34
N TYR A 7 7.79 21.09 -7.81
CA TYR A 7 8.08 20.57 -9.16
C TYR A 7 8.10 19.03 -9.24
N GLY A 8 7.31 18.34 -8.40
CA GLY A 8 7.13 16.89 -8.46
C GLY A 8 5.76 16.51 -9.02
N ASN A 9 5.73 15.66 -10.04
CA ASN A 9 4.48 15.23 -10.68
C ASN A 9 3.80 14.10 -9.87
N LEU A 10 3.22 14.46 -8.72
CA LEU A 10 2.56 13.53 -7.79
C LEU A 10 1.53 12.62 -8.49
N LYS A 11 0.73 13.21 -9.38
CA LYS A 11 -0.27 12.48 -10.18
C LYS A 11 0.37 11.37 -11.01
N ARG A 12 1.51 11.64 -11.65
CA ARG A 12 2.25 10.64 -12.42
C ARG A 12 2.82 9.53 -11.52
N LYS A 13 3.38 9.88 -10.36
CA LYS A 13 3.93 8.90 -9.40
C LYS A 13 2.84 7.97 -8.86
N ILE A 14 1.70 8.53 -8.44
CA ILE A 14 0.53 7.77 -7.99
C ILE A 14 -0.01 6.90 -9.12
N GLY A 15 -0.14 7.45 -10.32
CA GLY A 15 -0.64 6.70 -11.49
C GLY A 15 0.24 5.51 -11.83
N LEU A 16 1.56 5.67 -11.84
CA LEU A 16 2.51 4.58 -12.13
C LEU A 16 2.46 3.47 -11.07
N ILE A 17 2.46 3.83 -9.78
CA ILE A 17 2.38 2.85 -8.68
C ILE A 17 1.05 2.08 -8.75
N THR A 18 -0.06 2.80 -8.91
CA THR A 18 -1.41 2.23 -8.97
C THR A 18 -1.55 1.28 -10.16
N PHE A 19 -1.20 1.74 -11.36
CA PHE A 19 -1.31 0.94 -12.57
C PHE A 19 -0.38 -0.27 -12.54
N GLY A 20 0.86 -0.09 -12.07
CA GLY A 20 1.84 -1.17 -11.93
C GLY A 20 1.34 -2.27 -11.00
N ILE A 21 0.91 -1.92 -9.79
CA ILE A 21 0.44 -2.89 -8.79
C ILE A 21 -0.84 -3.60 -9.26
N LEU A 22 -1.81 -2.89 -9.82
CA LEU A 22 -3.05 -3.49 -10.32
C LEU A 22 -2.80 -4.46 -11.47
N THR A 23 -1.98 -4.06 -12.45
CA THR A 23 -1.67 -4.90 -13.61
C THR A 23 -0.98 -6.18 -13.17
N PHE A 24 0.02 -6.07 -12.30
CA PHE A 24 0.77 -7.23 -11.82
C PHE A 24 -0.11 -8.16 -10.98
N ALA A 25 -0.98 -7.61 -10.13
CA ALA A 25 -1.94 -8.37 -9.33
C ALA A 25 -2.93 -9.16 -10.18
N ALA A 26 -3.47 -8.51 -11.23
CA ALA A 26 -4.40 -9.15 -12.15
C ALA A 26 -3.70 -10.29 -12.89
N VAL A 27 -2.53 -10.01 -13.48
CA VAL A 27 -1.73 -10.99 -14.20
C VAL A 27 -1.40 -12.20 -13.31
N GLU A 28 -0.96 -11.98 -12.08
CA GLU A 28 -0.71 -13.03 -11.10
C GLU A 28 -1.95 -13.89 -10.83
N HIS A 29 -3.08 -13.27 -10.51
CA HIS A 29 -4.32 -13.98 -10.19
C HIS A 29 -4.80 -14.84 -11.37
N PHE A 30 -4.77 -14.29 -12.59
CA PHE A 30 -5.13 -15.03 -13.80
C PHE A 30 -4.16 -16.18 -14.06
N LEU A 31 -2.85 -15.97 -13.97
CA LEU A 31 -1.86 -17.00 -14.26
C LEU A 31 -1.95 -18.19 -13.29
N ILE A 32 -2.17 -17.94 -12.00
CA ILE A 32 -2.31 -18.99 -11.00
C ILE A 32 -3.57 -19.83 -11.28
N ASN A 33 -4.70 -19.19 -11.53
CA ASN A 33 -5.97 -19.89 -11.76
C ASN A 33 -5.96 -20.64 -13.09
N LEU A 34 -5.40 -20.04 -14.16
CA LEU A 34 -5.24 -20.71 -15.45
C LEU A 34 -4.30 -21.90 -15.37
N ASN A 35 -3.19 -21.80 -14.63
CA ASN A 35 -2.27 -22.92 -14.43
C ASN A 35 -2.93 -24.06 -13.65
N SER A 36 -3.68 -23.75 -12.58
CA SER A 36 -4.43 -24.74 -11.81
C SER A 36 -5.54 -25.40 -12.64
N LEU A 37 -6.28 -24.62 -13.43
CA LEU A 37 -7.31 -25.12 -14.33
C LEU A 37 -6.72 -26.01 -15.43
N SER A 38 -5.63 -25.57 -16.06
CA SER A 38 -4.94 -26.32 -17.11
C SER A 38 -4.47 -27.68 -16.61
N LYS A 39 -3.90 -27.74 -15.40
CA LYS A 39 -3.50 -29.01 -14.77
C LYS A 39 -4.70 -29.91 -14.50
N SER A 40 -5.77 -29.34 -13.94
CA SER A 40 -6.99 -30.08 -13.59
C SER A 40 -7.68 -30.68 -14.82
N LEU A 41 -7.74 -29.94 -15.92
CA LEU A 41 -8.29 -30.40 -17.19
C LEU A 41 -7.42 -31.48 -17.85
N LYS A 42 -6.09 -31.35 -17.79
CA LYS A 42 -5.16 -32.35 -18.35
C LYS A 42 -5.17 -33.68 -17.59
N SER A 43 -5.45 -33.64 -16.29
CA SER A 43 -5.52 -34.84 -15.45
C SER A 43 -6.88 -35.54 -15.47
N ALA A 44 -7.90 -34.95 -16.10
CA ALA A 44 -9.27 -35.47 -16.06
C ALA A 44 -9.66 -36.15 -17.38
N GLU A 45 -10.51 -37.18 -17.26
CA GLU A 45 -11.05 -37.93 -18.40
C GLU A 45 -12.05 -37.11 -19.23
N SER A 46 -12.73 -36.14 -18.60
CA SER A 46 -13.70 -35.26 -19.24
C SER A 46 -13.57 -33.82 -18.73
N VAL A 47 -14.04 -32.87 -19.54
CA VAL A 47 -14.03 -31.44 -19.18
C VAL A 47 -14.84 -31.18 -17.91
N GLU A 48 -15.98 -31.85 -17.74
CA GLU A 48 -16.84 -31.73 -16.56
C GLU A 48 -16.12 -32.21 -15.28
N LYS A 49 -15.51 -33.41 -15.31
CA LYS A 49 -14.70 -33.91 -14.19
C LYS A 49 -13.48 -33.03 -13.91
N GLY A 50 -12.91 -32.40 -14.95
CA GLY A 50 -11.80 -31.46 -14.80
C GLY A 50 -12.20 -30.17 -14.07
N PHE A 51 -13.39 -29.63 -14.36
CA PHE A 51 -13.95 -28.51 -13.59
C PHE A 51 -14.30 -28.90 -12.17
N GLU A 52 -14.88 -30.09 -11.96
CA GLU A 52 -15.14 -30.61 -10.63
C GLU A 52 -13.83 -30.67 -9.82
N PHE A 53 -12.80 -31.32 -10.36
CA PHE A 53 -11.49 -31.43 -9.71
C PHE A 53 -10.84 -30.07 -9.42
N TYR A 54 -10.93 -29.11 -10.35
CA TYR A 54 -10.44 -27.75 -10.13
C TYR A 54 -11.08 -27.09 -8.90
N PHE A 55 -12.42 -27.16 -8.80
CA PHE A 55 -13.15 -26.52 -7.72
C PHE A 55 -13.06 -27.29 -6.39
N THR A 56 -13.17 -28.61 -6.40
CA THR A 56 -13.24 -29.44 -5.19
C THR A 56 -11.88 -29.87 -4.66
N SER A 57 -10.84 -29.98 -5.49
CA SER A 57 -9.52 -30.45 -5.04
C SER A 57 -8.49 -29.33 -4.94
N SER A 58 -8.54 -28.32 -5.81
CA SER A 58 -7.52 -27.25 -5.84
C SER A 58 -7.90 -26.00 -5.06
N ASN A 59 -9.03 -25.35 -5.40
CA ASN A 59 -9.30 -23.99 -4.92
C ASN A 59 -10.26 -23.88 -3.75
N PHE A 60 -11.30 -24.73 -3.69
CA PHE A 60 -12.38 -24.61 -2.71
C PHE A 60 -12.68 -25.90 -1.94
N ALA A 61 -11.67 -26.76 -1.79
CA ALA A 61 -11.81 -28.06 -1.15
C ALA A 61 -12.53 -27.99 0.21
N ARG A 62 -12.12 -27.06 1.08
CA ARG A 62 -12.74 -26.86 2.41
C ARG A 62 -14.18 -26.38 2.37
N ILE A 63 -14.66 -25.79 1.28
CA ILE A 63 -16.05 -25.30 1.18
C ILE A 63 -16.92 -26.45 0.70
N PHE A 64 -16.45 -27.21 -0.29
CA PHE A 64 -17.16 -28.37 -0.83
C PHE A 64 -17.18 -29.59 0.10
N THR A 65 -16.43 -29.58 1.22
CA THR A 65 -16.65 -30.55 2.31
C THR A 65 -17.97 -30.34 3.05
N PHE A 66 -18.51 -29.10 3.04
CA PHE A 66 -19.77 -28.78 3.73
C PHE A 66 -20.95 -28.58 2.77
N VAL A 67 -20.67 -28.21 1.51
CA VAL A 67 -21.68 -27.91 0.50
C VAL A 67 -21.54 -28.88 -0.67
N PRO A 68 -22.62 -29.54 -1.12
CA PRO A 68 -22.53 -30.44 -2.27
C PRO A 68 -22.15 -29.66 -3.53
N TYR A 69 -21.23 -30.25 -4.29
CA TYR A 69 -20.71 -29.68 -5.53
C TYR A 69 -21.83 -29.47 -6.56
N SER A 70 -21.73 -28.35 -7.26
CA SER A 70 -22.48 -28.08 -8.49
C SER A 70 -21.73 -27.01 -9.25
N LEU A 71 -21.66 -27.12 -10.57
CA LEU A 71 -20.81 -26.28 -11.41
C LEU A 71 -21.02 -24.76 -11.18
N TRP A 72 -22.27 -24.31 -11.08
CA TRP A 72 -22.59 -22.89 -10.86
C TRP A 72 -22.06 -22.35 -9.51
N LYS A 73 -22.03 -23.18 -8.45
CA LYS A 73 -21.45 -22.80 -7.15
C LYS A 73 -19.93 -22.63 -7.26
N GLY A 74 -19.28 -23.47 -8.06
CA GLY A 74 -17.85 -23.33 -8.35
C GLY A 74 -17.53 -21.97 -8.98
N PHE A 75 -18.27 -21.61 -10.04
CA PHE A 75 -18.12 -20.30 -10.68
C PHE A 75 -18.46 -19.13 -9.76
N LEU A 76 -19.49 -19.26 -8.91
CA LEU A 76 -19.82 -18.23 -7.92
C LEU A 76 -18.66 -18.02 -6.92
N LEU A 77 -18.06 -19.10 -6.43
CA LEU A 77 -16.92 -19.03 -5.51
C LEU A 77 -15.67 -18.45 -6.19
N GLU A 78 -15.43 -18.78 -7.45
CA GLU A 78 -14.36 -18.19 -8.26
C GLU A 78 -14.56 -16.68 -8.42
N PHE A 79 -15.79 -16.24 -8.72
CA PHE A 79 -16.13 -14.82 -8.82
C PHE A 79 -15.90 -14.08 -7.48
N VAL A 80 -16.33 -14.67 -6.36
CA VAL A 80 -16.07 -14.11 -5.03
C VAL A 80 -14.57 -14.10 -4.72
N SER A 81 -13.81 -15.10 -5.16
CA SER A 81 -12.34 -15.13 -5.01
C SER A 81 -11.68 -13.98 -5.77
N LEU A 82 -12.11 -13.74 -7.01
CA LEU A 82 -11.64 -12.62 -7.83
C LEU A 82 -11.94 -11.28 -7.14
N GLN A 83 -13.16 -11.07 -6.65
CA GLN A 83 -13.53 -9.86 -5.91
C GLN A 83 -12.65 -9.65 -4.68
N LYS A 84 -12.38 -10.69 -3.90
CA LYS A 84 -11.49 -10.60 -2.73
C LYS A 84 -10.06 -10.20 -3.12
N ALA A 85 -9.52 -10.75 -4.22
CA ALA A 85 -8.18 -10.40 -4.70
C ALA A 85 -8.10 -8.92 -5.15
N PHE A 86 -9.14 -8.42 -5.81
CA PHE A 86 -9.26 -7.01 -6.16
C PHE A 86 -9.41 -6.10 -4.94
N LEU A 87 -10.28 -6.44 -4.00
CA LEU A 87 -10.49 -5.65 -2.77
C LEU A 87 -9.23 -5.57 -1.92
N TRP A 88 -8.48 -6.67 -1.83
CA TRP A 88 -7.20 -6.68 -1.14
C TRP A 88 -6.20 -5.73 -1.81
N THR A 89 -6.02 -5.85 -3.13
CA THR A 89 -5.10 -4.99 -3.89
C THR A 89 -5.52 -3.51 -3.83
N TYR A 90 -6.84 -3.24 -3.89
CA TYR A 90 -7.40 -1.90 -3.75
C TYR A 90 -7.10 -1.29 -2.37
N SER A 91 -7.24 -2.07 -1.29
CA SER A 91 -6.98 -1.60 0.07
C SER A 91 -5.52 -1.19 0.24
N ASP A 92 -4.58 -1.98 -0.29
CA ASP A 92 -3.16 -1.66 -0.27
C ASP A 92 -2.88 -0.33 -1.02
N ILE A 93 -3.41 -0.19 -2.24
CA ILE A 93 -3.25 1.02 -3.05
C ILE A 93 -3.86 2.25 -2.38
N PHE A 94 -5.05 2.10 -1.78
CA PHE A 94 -5.73 3.18 -1.07
C PHE A 94 -4.86 3.73 0.08
N ILE A 95 -4.25 2.83 0.87
CA ILE A 95 -3.30 3.20 1.92
C ILE A 95 -2.09 3.94 1.32
N MET A 96 -1.52 3.43 0.22
CA MET A 96 -0.38 4.08 -0.45
C MET A 96 -0.73 5.49 -0.92
N ILE A 97 -1.90 5.70 -1.53
CA ILE A 97 -2.33 7.02 -2.02
C ILE A 97 -2.47 8.02 -0.88
N ILE A 98 -3.05 7.59 0.25
CA ILE A 98 -3.16 8.44 1.44
C ILE A 98 -1.77 8.82 1.96
N GLY A 99 -0.90 7.82 2.16
CA GLY A 99 0.46 8.05 2.66
C GLY A 99 1.26 9.00 1.77
N VAL A 100 1.27 8.76 0.45
CA VAL A 100 1.92 9.62 -0.55
C VAL A 100 1.36 11.04 -0.53
N SER A 101 0.04 11.20 -0.37
CA SER A 101 -0.60 12.52 -0.38
C SER A 101 -0.25 13.33 0.87
N LEU A 102 -0.25 12.70 2.05
CA LEU A 102 0.16 13.34 3.30
C LEU A 102 1.64 13.67 3.31
N GLN A 103 2.49 12.73 2.89
CA GLN A 103 3.93 12.95 2.75
C GLN A 103 4.21 14.12 1.81
N TYR A 104 3.55 14.16 0.64
CA TYR A 104 3.70 15.27 -0.30
C TYR A 104 3.35 16.63 0.32
N LYS A 105 2.29 16.69 1.14
CA LYS A 105 1.90 17.93 1.81
C LYS A 105 2.88 18.34 2.91
N LEU A 106 3.42 17.39 3.67
CA LEU A 106 4.44 17.68 4.69
C LEU A 106 5.71 18.21 4.03
N HIS A 107 6.13 17.56 2.95
CA HIS A 107 7.27 17.97 2.15
C HIS A 107 7.11 19.38 1.59
N GLN A 108 5.93 19.75 1.09
CA GLN A 108 5.63 21.12 0.65
C GLN A 108 5.85 22.14 1.77
N ILE A 109 5.48 21.83 3.01
CA ILE A 109 5.70 22.72 4.15
C ILE A 109 7.19 22.78 4.51
N ARG A 110 7.88 21.64 4.53
CA ARG A 110 9.31 21.56 4.81
C ARG A 110 10.13 22.43 3.86
N GLU A 111 9.90 22.30 2.56
CA GLU A 111 10.58 23.12 1.53
C GLU A 111 10.30 24.62 1.71
N GLN A 112 9.07 24.99 2.10
CA GLN A 112 8.74 26.39 2.35
C GLN A 112 9.44 26.94 3.58
N ILE A 113 9.52 26.17 4.67
CA ILE A 113 10.29 26.58 5.85
C ILE A 113 11.77 26.72 5.49
N HIS A 114 12.31 25.79 4.69
CA HIS A 114 13.70 25.86 4.22
C HIS A 114 13.97 27.16 3.45
N ILE A 115 13.14 27.48 2.45
CA ILE A 115 13.24 28.72 1.67
C ILE A 115 13.14 29.96 2.57
N MET A 116 12.26 29.95 3.58
CA MET A 116 12.13 31.07 4.52
C MET A 116 13.39 31.30 5.36
N ILE A 117 14.02 30.21 5.80
CA ILE A 117 15.27 30.25 6.58
C ILE A 117 16.40 30.79 5.69
N GLU A 118 16.59 30.24 4.49
CA GLU A 118 17.62 30.69 3.54
C GLU A 118 17.44 32.16 3.13
N SER A 119 16.18 32.57 2.91
CA SER A 119 15.84 33.95 2.53
C SER A 119 15.82 34.92 3.72
N LYS A 120 16.17 34.45 4.92
CA LYS A 120 16.19 35.24 6.17
C LYS A 120 14.90 36.03 6.43
N ILE A 121 13.74 35.42 6.15
CA ILE A 121 12.44 36.09 6.30
C ILE A 121 12.13 36.28 7.79
N LYS A 122 12.05 37.54 8.23
CA LYS A 122 11.70 37.91 9.62
C LYS A 122 10.22 38.19 9.85
N ASN A 123 9.43 38.29 8.79
CA ASN A 123 8.02 38.70 8.89
C ASN A 123 7.19 37.67 9.65
N GLU A 124 6.74 38.05 10.85
CA GLU A 124 5.96 37.20 11.75
C GLU A 124 4.65 36.71 11.14
N ASN A 125 3.97 37.54 10.32
CA ASN A 125 2.72 37.15 9.68
C ASN A 125 2.90 35.97 8.69
N ILE A 126 4.08 35.86 8.06
CA ILE A 126 4.39 34.76 7.14
C ILE A 126 4.63 33.47 7.93
N TRP A 127 5.41 33.55 9.02
CA TRP A 127 5.64 32.43 9.93
C TRP A 127 4.34 31.93 10.58
N LEU A 128 3.49 32.85 11.04
CA LEU A 128 2.14 32.54 11.55
C LEU A 128 1.29 31.79 10.51
N SER A 129 1.36 32.20 9.24
CA SER A 129 0.60 31.55 8.17
C SER A 129 1.06 30.11 7.94
N ILE A 130 2.38 29.87 7.86
CA ILE A 130 2.93 28.53 7.65
C ILE A 130 2.69 27.64 8.86
N ARG A 131 2.67 28.20 10.08
CA ARG A 131 2.25 27.51 11.30
C ARG A 131 0.84 27.00 11.24
N LYS A 132 -0.09 27.87 10.84
CA LYS A 132 -1.50 27.50 10.73
C LYS A 132 -1.67 26.36 9.73
N ASP A 133 -0.99 26.43 8.58
CA ASP A 133 -1.04 25.37 7.57
C ASP A 133 -0.40 24.07 8.06
N TYR A 134 0.73 24.12 8.79
CA TYR A 134 1.37 22.97 9.41
C TYR A 134 0.51 22.30 10.48
N LEU A 135 -0.05 23.08 11.40
CA LEU A 135 -0.95 22.58 12.45
C LEU A 135 -2.20 21.95 11.85
N LEU A 136 -2.76 22.56 10.79
CA LEU A 136 -3.88 21.97 10.06
C LEU A 136 -3.50 20.63 9.43
N LEU A 137 -2.29 20.53 8.88
CA LEU A 137 -1.79 19.30 8.28
C LEU A 137 -1.54 18.20 9.32
N ILE A 138 -0.97 18.52 10.49
CA ILE A 138 -0.83 17.55 11.58
C ILE A 138 -2.21 17.03 12.02
N ARG A 139 -3.20 17.92 12.18
CA ARG A 139 -4.57 17.52 12.53
C ARG A 139 -5.16 16.61 11.46
N LEU A 140 -4.91 16.90 10.19
CA LEU A 140 -5.35 16.05 9.08
C LEU A 140 -4.66 14.67 9.11
N CYS A 141 -3.34 14.63 9.32
CA CYS A 141 -2.60 13.37 9.48
C CYS A 141 -3.16 12.54 10.64
N LYS A 142 -3.37 13.16 11.81
CA LYS A 142 -3.94 12.48 12.97
C LYS A 142 -5.35 11.96 12.69
N LYS A 143 -6.24 12.80 12.15
CA LYS A 143 -7.61 12.40 11.83
C LYS A 143 -7.65 11.28 10.78
N THR A 144 -6.76 11.34 9.80
CA THR A 144 -6.63 10.31 8.78
C THR A 144 -6.17 9.00 9.41
N ASN A 145 -5.08 9.03 10.19
CA ASN A 145 -4.59 7.86 10.92
C ASN A 145 -5.65 7.26 11.84
N ASP A 146 -6.39 8.07 12.60
CA ASP A 146 -7.47 7.57 13.47
C ASP A 146 -8.58 6.87 12.68
N THR A 147 -8.79 7.27 11.42
CA THR A 147 -9.83 6.69 10.55
C THR A 147 -9.34 5.44 9.82
N VAL A 148 -8.08 5.42 9.36
CA VAL A 148 -7.55 4.34 8.51
C VAL A 148 -6.55 3.41 9.22
N SER A 149 -6.18 3.66 10.47
CA SER A 149 -5.19 2.85 11.21
C SER A 149 -5.56 1.37 11.26
N THR A 150 -6.83 1.06 11.55
CA THR A 150 -7.33 -0.33 11.53
C THR A 150 -7.18 -0.97 10.15
N LEU A 151 -7.43 -0.21 9.08
CA LEU A 151 -7.25 -0.68 7.71
C LEU A 151 -5.77 -0.92 7.39
N ILE A 152 -4.88 -0.03 7.83
CA ILE A 152 -3.42 -0.18 7.67
C ILE A 152 -2.92 -1.44 8.37
N VAL A 153 -3.30 -1.62 9.64
CA VAL A 153 -2.91 -2.82 10.43
C VAL A 153 -3.48 -4.08 9.80
N GLY A 154 -4.75 -4.05 9.36
CA GLY A 154 -5.38 -5.18 8.67
C GLY A 154 -4.64 -5.55 7.37
N SER A 155 -4.35 -4.56 6.53
CA SER A 155 -3.56 -4.75 5.29
C SER A 155 -2.17 -5.33 5.61
N PHE A 156 -1.47 -4.77 6.60
CA PHE A 156 -0.17 -5.28 7.04
C PHE A 156 -0.23 -6.74 7.49
N MET A 157 -1.19 -7.10 8.32
CA MET A 157 -1.37 -8.47 8.81
C MET A 157 -1.71 -9.46 7.70
N ILE A 158 -2.56 -9.06 6.75
CA ILE A 158 -2.90 -9.88 5.58
C ILE A 158 -1.65 -10.09 4.71
N ASN A 159 -0.92 -9.02 4.39
CA ASN A 159 0.31 -9.10 3.61
C ASN A 159 1.36 -9.98 4.30
N MET A 160 1.55 -9.82 5.61
CA MET A 160 2.44 -10.65 6.41
C MET A 160 2.02 -12.12 6.42
N TYR A 161 0.74 -12.42 6.58
CA TYR A 161 0.22 -13.79 6.52
C TYR A 161 0.55 -14.47 5.19
N PHE A 162 0.33 -13.77 4.06
CA PHE A 162 0.65 -14.32 2.74
C PHE A 162 2.15 -14.50 2.52
N VAL A 163 2.99 -13.55 2.96
CA VAL A 163 4.45 -13.69 2.95
C VAL A 163 4.88 -14.93 3.74
N LEU A 164 4.38 -15.11 4.96
CA LEU A 164 4.70 -16.26 5.80
C LEU A 164 4.23 -17.58 5.19
N LYS A 165 3.01 -17.61 4.64
CA LYS A 165 2.45 -18.77 3.93
C LYS A 165 3.33 -19.15 2.75
N GLN A 166 3.81 -18.18 1.99
CA GLN A 166 4.64 -18.41 0.82
C GLN A 166 6.04 -18.86 1.23
N MET A 167 6.62 -18.23 2.26
CA MET A 167 7.90 -18.63 2.84
C MET A 167 7.86 -20.08 3.36
N PHE A 168 6.78 -20.48 4.02
CA PHE A 168 6.56 -21.88 4.40
C PHE A 168 6.49 -22.79 3.16
N LYS A 169 5.77 -22.36 2.12
CA LYS A 169 5.66 -23.11 0.86
C LYS A 169 6.99 -23.22 0.09
N SER A 170 7.93 -22.27 0.21
CA SER A 170 9.28 -22.42 -0.37
C SER A 170 10.10 -23.54 0.26
N LEU A 171 9.77 -23.97 1.49
CA LEU A 171 10.45 -25.10 2.12
C LEU A 171 10.02 -26.44 1.49
N MET A 172 8.89 -26.47 0.79
CA MET A 172 8.40 -27.65 0.08
C MET A 172 9.01 -27.73 -1.32
N ARG A 173 9.23 -28.95 -1.82
CA ARG A 173 9.79 -29.18 -3.15
C ARG A 173 8.81 -28.66 -4.22
N ILE A 174 9.29 -27.70 -5.04
CA ILE A 174 8.55 -27.20 -6.21
C ILE A 174 9.02 -27.99 -7.45
N GLU A 175 8.18 -28.90 -7.91
CA GLU A 175 8.52 -29.86 -8.97
C GLU A 175 8.61 -29.21 -10.36
N ASN A 176 7.68 -28.30 -10.70
CA ASN A 176 7.62 -27.70 -12.04
C ASN A 176 8.35 -26.34 -12.12
N THR A 177 9.10 -26.11 -13.20
CA THR A 177 9.76 -24.82 -13.48
C THR A 177 8.76 -23.66 -13.55
N VAL A 178 7.59 -23.91 -14.16
CA VAL A 178 6.53 -22.90 -14.29
C VAL A 178 5.98 -22.50 -12.91
N ASP A 179 5.72 -23.48 -12.04
CA ASP A 179 5.25 -23.21 -10.67
C ASP A 179 6.30 -22.47 -9.84
N ARG A 180 7.59 -22.74 -10.10
CA ARG A 180 8.71 -22.08 -9.44
C ARG A 180 8.79 -20.60 -9.82
N VAL A 181 8.68 -20.29 -11.12
CA VAL A 181 8.67 -18.88 -11.59
C VAL A 181 7.48 -18.13 -10.98
N TYR A 182 6.28 -18.72 -11.01
CA TYR A 182 5.10 -18.11 -10.38
C TYR A 182 5.29 -17.87 -8.90
N PHE A 183 5.84 -18.86 -8.19
CA PHE A 183 6.08 -18.76 -6.77
C PHE A 183 6.97 -17.55 -6.43
N TYR A 184 8.10 -17.37 -7.12
CA TYR A 184 9.02 -16.27 -6.85
C TYR A 184 8.46 -14.91 -7.28
N MET A 185 7.77 -14.84 -8.42
CA MET A 185 7.10 -13.61 -8.89
C MET A 185 6.05 -13.13 -7.88
N SER A 186 5.18 -14.05 -7.45
CA SER A 186 4.15 -13.82 -6.44
C SER A 186 4.76 -13.38 -5.10
N PHE A 187 5.81 -14.08 -4.66
CA PHE A 187 6.50 -13.76 -3.41
C PHE A 187 7.14 -12.36 -3.45
N ALA A 188 7.83 -12.02 -4.54
CA ALA A 188 8.43 -10.71 -4.71
C ALA A 188 7.37 -9.59 -4.67
N LEU A 189 6.22 -9.80 -5.31
CA LEU A 189 5.11 -8.84 -5.27
C LEU A 189 4.57 -8.64 -3.86
N LEU A 190 4.42 -9.70 -3.06
CA LEU A 190 3.99 -9.58 -1.66
C LEU A 190 5.00 -8.79 -0.83
N ILE A 191 6.30 -9.02 -1.03
CA ILE A 191 7.36 -8.26 -0.35
C ILE A 191 7.33 -6.80 -0.77
N ILE A 192 7.17 -6.50 -2.06
CA ILE A 192 7.05 -5.13 -2.57
C ILE A 192 5.85 -4.41 -1.93
N ARG A 193 4.69 -5.07 -1.84
CA ARG A 193 3.48 -4.51 -1.20
C ARG A 193 3.70 -4.25 0.29
N LEU A 194 4.25 -5.22 1.01
CA LEU A 194 4.57 -5.08 2.43
C LEU A 194 5.56 -3.93 2.66
N GLY A 195 6.60 -3.85 1.84
CA GLY A 195 7.58 -2.78 1.85
C GLY A 195 6.95 -1.42 1.61
N PHE A 196 6.03 -1.29 0.66
CA PHE A 196 5.30 -0.03 0.44
C PHE A 196 4.47 0.38 1.66
N VAL A 197 3.71 -0.54 2.27
CA VAL A 197 2.92 -0.23 3.47
C VAL A 197 3.83 0.28 4.60
N ILE A 198 5.01 -0.34 4.79
CA ILE A 198 6.00 0.09 5.78
C ILE A 198 6.58 1.46 5.43
N ILE A 199 7.05 1.65 4.20
CA ILE A 199 7.65 2.90 3.73
C ILE A 199 6.67 4.07 3.89
N PHE A 200 5.41 3.90 3.51
CA PHE A 200 4.43 4.97 3.65
C PHE A 200 4.02 5.22 5.10
N GLY A 201 3.98 4.16 5.92
CA GLY A 201 3.81 4.31 7.37
C GLY A 201 4.96 5.11 8.01
N SER A 202 6.20 4.87 7.58
CA SER A 202 7.38 5.54 8.14
C SER A 202 7.62 6.93 7.56
N ALA A 203 7.33 7.16 6.28
CA ALA A 203 7.65 8.40 5.57
C ALA A 203 6.96 9.63 6.15
N VAL A 204 5.72 9.48 6.64
CA VAL A 204 5.01 10.58 7.31
C VAL A 204 5.71 10.97 8.62
N ASN A 205 6.19 9.97 9.36
CA ASN A 205 6.92 10.18 10.61
C ASN A 205 8.32 10.77 10.38
N GLU A 206 8.98 10.37 9.29
CA GLU A 206 10.28 10.91 8.88
C GLU A 206 10.17 12.40 8.51
N GLU A 207 9.22 12.76 7.64
CA GLU A 207 8.98 14.16 7.28
C GLU A 207 8.60 15.03 8.49
N TRP A 208 7.87 14.47 9.47
CA TRP A 208 7.57 15.18 10.71
C TRP A 208 8.84 15.48 11.53
N LYS A 209 9.74 14.51 11.68
CA LYS A 209 11.01 14.69 12.38
C LYS A 209 11.91 15.71 11.67
N ASP A 210 11.97 15.68 10.34
CA ASP A 210 12.76 16.62 9.56
C ASP A 210 12.29 18.07 9.76
N ILE A 211 10.97 18.30 9.77
CA ILE A 211 10.41 19.63 10.05
C ILE A 211 10.82 20.09 11.45
N GLY A 212 10.77 19.19 12.45
CA GLY A 212 11.23 19.49 13.81
C GLY A 212 12.71 19.89 13.84
N PHE A 213 13.58 19.10 13.20
CA PHE A 213 15.02 19.40 13.10
C PHE A 213 15.30 20.75 12.44
N LEU A 214 14.60 21.04 11.34
CA LEU A 214 14.74 22.29 10.59
C LEU A 214 14.35 23.51 11.45
N LEU A 215 13.28 23.39 12.24
CA LEU A 215 12.82 24.43 13.16
C LEU A 215 13.78 24.65 14.34
N HIS A 216 14.41 23.59 14.85
CA HIS A 216 15.44 23.72 15.89
C HIS A 216 16.75 24.32 15.37
N SER A 217 16.99 24.23 14.06
CA SER A 217 18.21 24.73 13.41
C SER A 217 18.07 26.18 12.91
N VAL A 218 16.98 26.88 13.22
CA VAL A 218 16.76 28.28 12.81
C VAL A 218 17.78 29.20 13.51
N PRO A 219 18.54 30.04 12.76
CA PRO A 219 19.46 31.00 13.35
C PRO A 219 18.79 31.94 14.35
N THR A 220 19.47 32.26 15.45
CA THR A 220 18.98 33.17 16.50
C THR A 220 18.60 34.56 15.98
N GLU A 221 19.17 34.99 14.85
CA GLU A 221 18.83 36.25 14.18
C GLU A 221 17.41 36.28 13.59
N LEU A 222 16.79 35.11 13.42
CA LEU A 222 15.45 34.88 12.86
C LEU A 222 14.46 34.39 13.92
N HIS A 223 14.88 34.30 15.19
CA HIS A 223 13.99 33.95 16.28
C HIS A 223 12.87 34.99 16.40
N ASN A 224 11.65 34.53 16.20
CA ASN A 224 10.43 35.23 16.56
C ASN A 224 9.65 34.37 17.58
N PRO A 225 8.62 34.91 18.26
CA PRO A 225 7.82 34.17 19.22
C PRO A 225 7.24 32.88 18.62
N GLU A 226 6.96 32.87 17.32
CA GLU A 226 6.38 31.74 16.62
C GLU A 226 7.36 30.59 16.41
N VAL A 227 8.62 30.85 16.04
CA VAL A 227 9.69 29.85 15.93
C VAL A 227 9.93 29.18 17.29
N LEU A 228 9.93 29.96 18.37
CA LEU A 228 10.03 29.46 19.75
C LEU A 228 8.81 28.63 20.18
N ASN A 229 7.62 28.98 19.71
CA ASN A 229 6.41 28.20 19.96
C ASN A 229 6.30 26.98 19.04
N TYR A 230 7.07 26.91 17.96
CA TYR A 230 7.14 25.79 17.01
C TYR A 230 8.03 24.66 17.51
N SER A 231 9.13 24.99 18.21
CA SER A 231 10.07 24.03 18.80
C SER A 231 9.54 23.32 20.05
N ARG A 232 8.32 23.66 20.50
CA ARG A 232 7.64 23.04 21.66
C ARG A 232 6.55 22.03 21.25
N LEU A 233 6.36 21.76 19.96
CA LEU A 233 5.40 20.79 19.39
C LEU A 233 6.11 19.50 18.99
#